data_AF-A0A2V5MVG2-F1
#
_entry.id   AF-A0A2V5MVG2-F1
#
_cell.length_a   1.000
_cell.length_b   1.000
_cell.length_c   1.000
_cell.angle_alpha   90.00
_cell.angle_beta   90.00
_cell.angle_gamma   90.00
#
_symmetry.space_group_name_H-M   'P 1'
#
loop_
_entity.id
_entity.type
_entity.pdbx_description
1 polymer ?
#
loop_
_entity_poly.entity_id
_entity_poly.type
_entity_poly.pdbx_seq_one_letter_code
_entity_poly.pdbx_strand_id
1 'polypeptide(L)'
;MRPLILLILLAIPPALFAGPTNSILFVTQVPIPGDFTTVGSVFGNHRAQPDICGRGGDLYIRYANGTIRNLTRAAGFGAYGPQHTNGIAVRQPCVHWSGTKAVFSMVVGAPRFQYDYSAVNYWQLFEITNFTDSAAVPVIIKVPNQPTNYNNISPIYGTDDRIIFTSDRPRDGQRHLYPQLDEYEEAPTVTGLWSLQATNGDLF
;
A
#
# COMPACT_ATOMS: atom_id res chain seq x y z
N MET A 1 59.64 -33.13 -27.64
CA MET A 1 59.47 -31.81 -26.99
C MET A 1 58.11 -31.27 -27.39
N ARG A 2 57.12 -31.31 -26.49
CA ARG A 2 55.75 -30.79 -26.72
C ARG A 2 55.63 -29.48 -25.94
N PRO A 3 55.23 -28.35 -26.54
CA PRO A 3 54.96 -27.16 -25.76
C PRO A 3 53.56 -27.30 -25.13
N LEU A 4 53.56 -27.38 -23.80
CA LEU A 4 52.38 -27.21 -22.97
C LEU A 4 52.16 -25.70 -22.83
N ILE A 5 51.18 -25.14 -23.55
CA ILE A 5 50.72 -23.76 -23.29
C ILE A 5 49.43 -23.87 -22.48
N LEU A 6 49.58 -23.51 -21.21
CA LEU A 6 48.56 -23.47 -20.17
C LEU A 6 47.59 -22.33 -20.48
N LEU A 7 46.33 -22.65 -20.76
CA LEU A 7 45.25 -21.67 -20.89
C LEU A 7 44.81 -21.24 -19.47
N ILE A 8 45.29 -20.09 -19.00
CA ILE A 8 44.77 -19.48 -17.77
C ILE A 8 43.39 -18.90 -18.10
N LEU A 9 42.33 -19.65 -17.78
CA LEU A 9 41.00 -19.05 -17.64
C LEU A 9 41.05 -18.12 -16.43
N LEU A 10 41.03 -16.80 -16.67
CA LEU A 10 40.59 -15.85 -15.65
C LEU A 10 39.14 -16.22 -15.31
N ALA A 11 38.94 -16.90 -14.18
CA ALA A 11 37.64 -16.97 -13.53
C ALA A 11 37.30 -15.57 -13.03
N ILE A 12 36.63 -14.78 -13.88
CA ILE A 12 35.92 -13.58 -13.43
C ILE A 12 34.83 -14.13 -12.51
N PRO A 13 34.85 -13.85 -11.18
CA PRO A 13 33.71 -14.20 -10.36
C PRO A 13 32.50 -13.50 -10.98
N PRO A 14 31.39 -14.20 -11.27
CA PRO A 14 30.18 -13.49 -11.62
C PRO A 14 29.94 -12.52 -10.47
N ALA A 15 29.82 -11.23 -10.78
CA ALA A 15 29.27 -10.26 -9.86
C ALA A 15 27.83 -10.73 -9.58
N LEU A 16 27.67 -11.66 -8.65
CA LEU A 16 26.41 -12.07 -8.08
C LEU A 16 25.74 -10.79 -7.62
N PHE A 17 24.69 -10.40 -8.35
CA PHE A 17 23.82 -9.26 -8.15
C PHE A 17 24.28 -8.30 -7.04
N ALA A 18 24.86 -7.15 -7.42
CA ALA A 18 25.12 -6.01 -6.53
C ALA A 18 23.81 -5.33 -6.06
N GLY A 19 22.84 -6.14 -5.64
CA GLY A 19 21.55 -5.74 -5.15
C GLY A 19 21.40 -6.01 -3.65
N PRO A 20 20.33 -5.48 -3.05
CA PRO A 20 20.04 -5.70 -1.63
C PRO A 20 19.87 -7.20 -1.35
N THR A 21 20.49 -7.66 -0.27
CA THR A 21 20.41 -9.04 0.21
C THR A 21 19.04 -9.37 0.80
N ASN A 22 18.32 -8.35 1.27
CA ASN A 22 16.97 -8.46 1.79
C ASN A 22 15.94 -8.18 0.70
N SER A 23 14.78 -8.83 0.83
CA SER A 23 13.61 -8.53 0.00
C SER A 23 13.10 -7.11 0.29
N ILE A 24 12.61 -6.42 -0.75
CA ILE A 24 12.04 -5.06 -0.64
C ILE A 24 10.56 -5.13 -0.94
N LEU A 25 9.74 -4.74 0.03
CA LEU A 25 8.30 -4.52 -0.15
C LEU A 25 8.07 -3.04 -0.52
N PHE A 26 7.32 -2.79 -1.59
CA PHE A 26 7.06 -1.44 -2.09
C PHE A 26 5.71 -1.37 -2.79
N VAL A 27 5.26 -0.15 -3.07
CA VAL A 27 4.01 0.11 -3.80
C VAL A 27 4.28 0.87 -5.08
N THR A 28 3.43 0.67 -6.07
CA THR A 28 3.36 1.55 -7.25
C THR A 28 2.22 2.55 -7.08
N GLN A 29 2.31 3.67 -7.78
CA GLN A 29 1.29 4.71 -7.80
C GLN A 29 1.11 5.22 -9.22
N VAL A 30 -0.11 5.65 -9.54
CA VAL A 30 -0.42 6.30 -10.81
C VAL A 30 -0.16 7.80 -10.65
N PRO A 31 0.69 8.42 -11.48
CA PRO A 31 0.88 9.86 -11.45
C PRO A 31 -0.44 10.59 -11.75
N ILE A 32 -0.74 11.61 -10.95
CA ILE A 32 -1.89 12.49 -11.18
C ILE A 32 -1.35 13.83 -11.69
N PRO A 33 -1.86 14.35 -12.83
CA PRO A 33 -1.49 15.68 -13.28
C PRO A 33 -1.93 16.75 -12.26
N GLY A 34 -0.98 17.29 -11.50
CA GLY A 34 -1.21 18.29 -10.46
C GLY A 34 -0.74 17.85 -9.07
N ASP A 35 -0.44 18.82 -8.21
CA ASP A 35 0.17 18.57 -6.88
C ASP A 35 -0.55 19.31 -5.75
N PHE A 36 -1.89 19.26 -5.75
CA PHE A 36 -2.68 19.75 -4.63
C PHE A 36 -3.65 18.68 -4.14
N THR A 37 -3.45 18.19 -2.91
CA THR A 37 -4.26 17.13 -2.27
C THR A 37 -4.37 15.82 -3.07
N THR A 38 -3.52 15.64 -4.09
CA THR A 38 -3.46 14.38 -4.84
C THR A 38 -2.75 13.32 -4.01
N VAL A 39 -2.89 12.06 -4.39
CA VAL A 39 -2.28 10.93 -3.66
C VAL A 39 -0.76 11.06 -3.49
N GLY A 40 -0.09 11.81 -4.38
CA GLY A 40 1.34 12.10 -4.30
C GLY A 40 1.72 13.37 -3.54
N SER A 41 0.75 14.23 -3.21
CA SER A 41 1.01 15.50 -2.52
C SER A 41 1.51 15.30 -1.09
N VAL A 42 2.24 16.29 -0.56
CA VAL A 42 2.78 16.25 0.81
C VAL A 42 1.71 16.42 1.89
N PHE A 43 0.64 17.17 1.60
CA PHE A 43 -0.48 17.45 2.50
C PHE A 43 -1.81 17.09 1.85
N GLY A 44 -2.84 16.80 2.65
CA GLY A 44 -4.21 16.55 2.18
C GLY A 44 -4.41 15.30 1.30
N ASN A 45 -3.37 14.48 1.09
CA ASN A 45 -3.37 13.33 0.18
C ASN A 45 -4.22 12.11 0.61
N HIS A 46 -5.06 12.24 1.64
CA HIS A 46 -5.73 11.13 2.31
C HIS A 46 -7.01 10.67 1.61
N ARG A 47 -7.49 11.41 0.63
CA ARG A 47 -8.74 11.15 -0.06
C ARG A 47 -8.60 10.03 -1.11
N ALA A 48 -9.69 9.31 -1.36
CA ALA A 48 -9.73 8.12 -2.22
C ALA A 48 -10.46 8.33 -3.56
N GLN A 49 -10.93 9.55 -3.84
CA GLN A 49 -11.70 9.82 -5.06
C GLN A 49 -10.81 9.71 -6.32
N PRO A 50 -11.33 9.18 -7.45
CA PRO A 50 -10.52 8.87 -8.63
C PRO A 50 -9.85 10.06 -9.32
N ASP A 51 -10.36 11.27 -9.13
CA ASP A 51 -9.83 12.53 -9.66
C ASP A 51 -8.48 12.93 -9.02
N ILE A 52 -8.27 12.56 -7.76
CA ILE A 52 -7.05 12.87 -6.99
C ILE A 52 -6.27 11.62 -6.57
N CYS A 53 -6.87 10.44 -6.72
CA CYS A 53 -6.28 9.13 -6.43
C CYS A 53 -6.60 8.16 -7.58
N GLY A 54 -5.74 8.15 -8.59
CA GLY A 54 -5.85 7.24 -9.72
C GLY A 54 -5.76 5.78 -9.29
N ARG A 55 -6.55 4.91 -9.94
CA ARG A 55 -6.46 3.46 -9.75
C ARG A 55 -5.38 2.88 -10.66
N GLY A 56 -4.62 1.90 -10.14
CA GLY A 56 -3.51 1.23 -10.80
C GLY A 56 -2.25 1.08 -9.95
N GLY A 57 -2.25 1.60 -8.72
CA GLY A 57 -1.20 1.33 -7.74
C GLY A 57 -1.40 -0.03 -7.07
N ASP A 58 -0.33 -0.81 -6.95
CA ASP A 58 -0.31 -2.20 -6.49
C ASP A 58 0.76 -2.41 -5.41
N LEU A 59 0.63 -3.50 -4.65
CA LEU A 59 1.69 -3.95 -3.72
C LEU A 59 2.66 -4.89 -4.43
N TYR A 60 3.95 -4.62 -4.33
CA TYR A 60 5.00 -5.42 -4.94
C TYR A 60 6.05 -5.85 -3.92
N ILE A 61 6.68 -6.99 -4.20
CA ILE A 61 7.91 -7.41 -3.55
C ILE A 61 8.98 -7.69 -4.60
N ARG A 62 10.19 -7.21 -4.34
CA ARG A 62 11.42 -7.69 -4.97
C ARG A 62 12.10 -8.64 -4.00
N TYR A 63 12.20 -9.92 -4.35
CA TYR A 63 12.91 -10.92 -3.55
C TYR A 63 14.43 -10.72 -3.61
N ALA A 64 15.15 -11.33 -2.66
CA ALA A 64 16.62 -11.28 -2.60
C ALA A 64 17.31 -11.72 -3.91
N ASN A 65 16.73 -12.71 -4.59
CA ASN A 65 17.21 -13.20 -5.90
C ASN A 65 16.92 -12.24 -7.08
N GLY A 66 16.31 -11.08 -6.83
CA GLY A 66 15.97 -10.08 -7.84
C GLY A 66 14.62 -10.28 -8.53
N THR A 67 13.91 -11.37 -8.29
CA THR A 67 12.56 -11.57 -8.83
C THR A 67 11.60 -10.52 -8.27
N ILE A 68 10.79 -9.91 -9.15
CA ILE A 68 9.74 -8.94 -8.76
C ILE A 68 8.38 -9.61 -8.93
N ARG A 69 7.49 -9.42 -7.95
CA ARG A 69 6.15 -9.99 -7.96
C ARG A 69 5.10 -8.98 -7.51
N ASN A 70 4.01 -8.89 -8.26
CA ASN A 70 2.80 -8.15 -7.88
C ASN A 70 1.99 -9.02 -6.90
N LEU A 71 1.95 -8.59 -5.64
CA LEU A 71 1.33 -9.32 -4.54
C LEU A 71 -0.19 -9.13 -4.50
N THR A 72 -0.69 -7.93 -4.78
CA THR A 72 -2.14 -7.66 -4.85
C THR A 72 -2.80 -8.48 -5.94
N ARG A 73 -2.19 -8.52 -7.12
CA ARG A 73 -2.68 -9.32 -8.23
C ARG A 73 -2.61 -10.82 -7.97
N ALA A 74 -1.53 -11.29 -7.34
CA ALA A 74 -1.42 -12.68 -6.92
C ALA A 74 -2.45 -13.07 -5.85
N ALA A 75 -2.94 -12.11 -5.05
CA ALA A 75 -4.02 -12.28 -4.08
C ALA A 75 -5.43 -12.01 -4.66
N GLY A 76 -5.55 -11.76 -5.97
CA GLY A 76 -6.84 -11.55 -6.64
C GLY A 76 -7.37 -10.11 -6.67
N PHE A 77 -6.54 -9.12 -6.34
CA PHE A 77 -6.89 -7.70 -6.41
C PHE A 77 -6.31 -7.01 -7.65
N GLY A 78 -7.02 -6.00 -8.15
CA GLY A 78 -6.56 -5.19 -9.29
C GLY A 78 -6.68 -5.88 -10.65
N ALA A 79 -6.40 -5.12 -11.70
CA ALA A 79 -6.46 -5.58 -13.10
C ALA A 79 -5.22 -5.17 -13.90
N TYR A 80 -5.06 -5.69 -15.13
CA TYR A 80 -4.19 -5.06 -16.12
C TYR A 80 -4.97 -4.04 -16.93
N GLY A 81 -4.31 -2.94 -17.31
CA GLY A 81 -4.93 -1.91 -18.15
C GLY A 81 -5.96 -1.08 -17.37
N PRO A 82 -7.10 -0.71 -17.98
CA PRO A 82 -8.09 0.17 -17.37
C PRO A 82 -8.64 -0.35 -16.03
N GLN A 83 -8.57 0.47 -14.99
CA GLN A 83 -8.95 0.14 -13.61
C GLN A 83 -10.34 0.69 -13.27
N HIS A 84 -11.38 0.11 -13.87
CA HIS A 84 -12.80 0.46 -13.63
C HIS A 84 -13.33 -0.16 -12.32
N THR A 85 -14.54 -0.71 -12.29
CA THR A 85 -15.24 -1.24 -11.11
C THR A 85 -14.37 -1.98 -10.08
N ASN A 86 -13.39 -2.77 -10.52
CA ASN A 86 -12.53 -3.57 -9.64
C ASN A 86 -11.12 -2.96 -9.44
N GLY A 87 -10.95 -1.68 -9.79
CA GLY A 87 -9.69 -0.96 -9.71
C GLY A 87 -9.24 -0.77 -8.26
N ILE A 88 -7.93 -0.76 -8.06
CA ILE A 88 -7.34 -0.54 -6.74
C ILE A 88 -6.29 0.57 -6.75
N ALA A 89 -6.02 1.12 -5.58
CA ALA A 89 -4.83 1.94 -5.32
C ALA A 89 -4.25 1.51 -3.97
N VAL A 90 -2.92 1.44 -3.86
CA VAL A 90 -2.24 0.86 -2.69
C VAL A 90 -1.15 1.81 -2.21
N ARG A 91 -1.07 2.07 -0.90
CA ARG A 91 -0.09 2.99 -0.32
C ARG A 91 0.51 2.48 0.98
N GLN A 92 1.73 2.95 1.23
CA GLN A 92 2.44 2.91 2.52
C GLN A 92 2.40 1.54 3.21
N PRO A 93 3.12 0.54 2.66
CA PRO A 93 3.26 -0.74 3.33
C PRO A 93 4.21 -0.61 4.52
N CYS A 94 3.86 -1.28 5.61
CA CYS A 94 4.69 -1.43 6.80
C CYS A 94 4.86 -2.92 7.09
N VAL A 95 6.11 -3.39 7.10
CA VAL A 95 6.43 -4.78 7.43
C VAL A 95 6.46 -4.92 8.95
N HIS A 96 5.82 -5.96 9.45
CA HIS A 96 5.83 -6.32 10.88
C HIS A 96 7.24 -6.77 11.31
N TRP A 97 7.60 -6.62 12.58
CA TRP A 97 8.92 -7.03 13.08
C TRP A 97 9.22 -8.52 12.89
N SER A 98 8.20 -9.37 12.82
CA SER A 98 8.37 -10.79 12.48
C SER A 98 8.86 -11.03 11.05
N GLY A 99 8.70 -10.06 10.14
CA GLY A 99 9.00 -10.20 8.71
C GLY A 99 8.02 -11.09 7.94
N THR A 100 7.00 -11.65 8.59
CA THR A 100 6.08 -12.64 7.99
C THR A 100 4.72 -12.06 7.60
N LYS A 101 4.41 -10.84 8.05
CA LYS A 101 3.20 -10.10 7.71
C LYS A 101 3.52 -8.62 7.45
N ALA A 102 2.64 -7.93 6.72
CA ALA A 102 2.73 -6.49 6.53
C ALA A 102 1.34 -5.86 6.50
N VAL A 103 1.21 -4.63 6.99
CA VAL A 103 -0.02 -3.83 6.91
C VAL A 103 0.16 -2.75 5.86
N PHE A 104 -0.88 -2.40 5.13
CA PHE A 104 -0.87 -1.33 4.13
C PHE A 104 -2.28 -0.76 3.99
N SER A 105 -2.40 0.38 3.31
CA SER A 105 -3.71 0.95 2.99
C SER A 105 -4.03 0.76 1.51
N MET A 106 -5.26 0.35 1.23
CA MET A 106 -5.75 0.09 -0.12
C MET A 106 -7.16 0.64 -0.30
N VAL A 107 -7.39 1.28 -1.45
CA VAL A 107 -8.73 1.55 -1.97
C VAL A 107 -9.11 0.42 -2.89
N VAL A 108 -10.33 -0.10 -2.74
CA VAL A 108 -10.92 -1.07 -3.65
C VAL A 108 -12.17 -0.46 -4.26
N GLY A 109 -12.25 -0.47 -5.58
CA GLY A 109 -13.39 0.06 -6.32
C GLY A 109 -13.06 1.33 -7.09
N ALA A 110 -13.68 1.47 -8.25
CA ALA A 110 -13.72 2.70 -9.03
C ALA A 110 -15.10 2.85 -9.69
N PRO A 111 -15.49 4.07 -10.11
CA PRO A 111 -16.70 4.26 -10.89
C PRO A 111 -16.68 3.41 -12.17
N ARG A 112 -17.85 2.90 -12.56
CA ARG A 112 -17.99 2.12 -13.80
C ARG A 112 -17.80 2.98 -15.04
N PHE A 113 -18.28 4.23 -14.98
CA PHE A 113 -18.28 5.16 -16.10
C PHE A 113 -17.40 6.37 -15.78
N GLN A 114 -16.84 6.97 -16.83
CA GLN A 114 -16.14 8.24 -16.70
C GLN A 114 -17.13 9.33 -16.21
N TYR A 115 -16.65 10.22 -15.33
CA TYR A 115 -17.44 11.31 -14.73
C TYR A 115 -18.57 10.87 -13.79
N ASP A 116 -18.59 9.60 -13.38
CA ASP A 116 -19.46 9.14 -12.31
C ASP A 116 -18.81 9.42 -10.94
N TYR A 117 -19.30 10.46 -10.27
CA TYR A 117 -18.86 10.88 -8.93
C TYR A 117 -19.70 10.28 -7.79
N SER A 118 -20.63 9.38 -8.10
CA SER A 118 -21.49 8.76 -7.08
C SER A 118 -20.76 7.70 -6.25
N ALA A 119 -19.64 7.17 -6.75
CA ALA A 119 -18.87 6.15 -6.08
C ALA A 119 -18.06 6.74 -4.91
N VAL A 120 -18.51 6.46 -3.69
CA VAL A 120 -17.77 6.79 -2.47
C VAL A 120 -16.88 5.62 -2.11
N ASN A 121 -15.57 5.81 -2.24
CA ASN A 121 -14.56 4.83 -1.85
C ASN A 121 -13.75 5.42 -0.70
N TYR A 122 -13.21 4.55 0.14
CA TYR A 122 -12.34 4.94 1.25
C TYR A 122 -11.05 4.14 1.21
N TRP A 123 -9.96 4.76 1.63
CA TRP A 123 -8.76 4.06 2.01
C TRP A 123 -9.04 3.19 3.24
N GLN A 124 -8.68 1.92 3.16
CA GLN A 124 -8.89 0.96 4.23
C GLN A 124 -7.60 0.16 4.46
N LEU A 125 -7.38 -0.27 5.69
CA LEU A 125 -6.22 -1.05 6.09
C LEU A 125 -6.40 -2.51 5.70
N PHE A 126 -5.35 -3.11 5.14
CA PHE A 126 -5.28 -4.53 4.83
C PHE A 126 -3.98 -5.10 5.38
N GLU A 127 -4.02 -6.36 5.80
CA GLU A 127 -2.85 -7.14 6.17
C GLU A 127 -2.58 -8.20 5.10
N ILE A 128 -1.30 -8.38 4.77
CA ILE A 128 -0.81 -9.43 3.89
C ILE A 128 0.04 -10.44 4.68
N THR A 129 -0.17 -11.72 4.40
CA THR A 129 0.65 -12.84 4.87
C THR A 129 1.01 -13.76 3.69
N ASN A 130 1.84 -14.77 3.95
CA ASN A 130 2.23 -15.79 2.96
C ASN A 130 2.86 -15.22 1.67
N PHE A 131 3.61 -14.12 1.80
CA PHE A 131 4.23 -13.39 0.67
C PHE A 131 5.76 -13.51 0.62
N THR A 132 6.37 -14.16 1.62
CA THR A 132 7.83 -14.29 1.72
C THR A 132 8.38 -15.38 0.81
N ASP A 133 7.56 -16.38 0.47
CA ASP A 133 7.86 -17.40 -0.53
C ASP A 133 7.34 -16.96 -1.91
N SER A 134 8.23 -16.93 -2.90
CA SER A 134 7.91 -16.53 -4.26
C SER A 134 6.98 -17.50 -4.99
N ALA A 135 6.84 -18.73 -4.51
CA ALA A 135 5.92 -19.74 -5.05
C ALA A 135 4.53 -19.73 -4.37
N ALA A 136 4.42 -19.23 -3.13
CA ALA A 136 3.18 -19.26 -2.35
C ALA A 136 2.15 -18.24 -2.87
N VAL A 137 0.85 -18.46 -2.58
CA VAL A 137 -0.20 -17.47 -2.87
C VAL A 137 -0.33 -16.52 -1.69
N PRO A 138 -0.07 -15.21 -1.85
CA PRO A 138 -0.23 -14.25 -0.77
C PRO A 138 -1.69 -14.14 -0.34
N VAL A 139 -1.90 -13.98 0.96
CA VAL A 139 -3.23 -13.83 1.55
C VAL A 139 -3.37 -12.39 2.03
N ILE A 140 -4.28 -11.64 1.39
CA ILE A 140 -4.61 -10.26 1.75
C ILE A 140 -6.00 -10.26 2.39
N ILE A 141 -6.07 -9.77 3.62
CA ILE A 141 -7.32 -9.61 4.36
C ILE A 141 -7.51 -8.17 4.78
N LYS A 142 -8.77 -7.70 4.77
CA LYS A 142 -9.12 -6.40 5.33
C LYS A 142 -8.96 -6.46 6.84
N VAL A 143 -8.30 -5.46 7.44
CA VAL A 143 -8.14 -5.39 8.90
C VAL A 143 -9.53 -5.26 9.54
N PRO A 144 -9.91 -6.15 10.48
CA PRO A 144 -11.21 -6.09 11.14
C PRO A 144 -11.31 -4.89 12.09
N ASN A 145 -12.54 -4.47 12.38
CA ASN A 145 -12.88 -3.42 13.34
C ASN A 145 -12.33 -2.01 13.07
N GLN A 146 -11.68 -1.78 11.92
CA GLN A 146 -11.31 -0.43 11.50
C GLN A 146 -12.55 0.42 11.12
N PRO A 147 -12.46 1.76 11.18
CA PRO A 147 -13.53 2.63 10.70
C PRO A 147 -13.81 2.44 9.19
N THR A 148 -15.03 2.05 8.82
CA THR A 148 -15.32 1.61 7.44
C THR A 148 -15.67 2.73 6.47
N ASN A 149 -16.11 3.88 7.00
CA ASN A 149 -16.67 4.98 6.21
C ASN A 149 -15.75 6.22 6.25
N TYR A 150 -14.46 5.99 6.45
CA TYR A 150 -13.42 7.01 6.66
C TYR A 150 -12.14 6.54 5.98
N ASN A 151 -11.28 7.47 5.56
CA ASN A 151 -9.99 7.11 4.98
C ASN A 151 -9.02 6.77 6.10
N ASN A 152 -8.55 5.52 6.13
CA ASN A 152 -7.51 5.04 7.04
C ASN A 152 -6.23 4.81 6.25
N ILE A 153 -5.17 5.57 6.54
CA ILE A 153 -3.92 5.57 5.76
C ILE A 153 -2.70 5.49 6.69
N SER A 154 -1.50 5.38 6.09
CA SER A 154 -0.21 5.40 6.81
C SER A 154 -0.12 4.43 8.01
N PRO A 155 -0.51 3.15 7.87
CA PRO A 155 -0.49 2.23 9.00
C PRO A 155 0.95 1.81 9.38
N ILE A 156 1.16 1.59 10.67
CA ILE A 156 2.35 1.01 11.26
C ILE A 156 1.95 0.10 12.43
N TYR A 157 2.76 -0.90 12.75
CA TYR A 157 2.57 -1.70 13.94
C TYR A 157 3.22 -1.03 15.16
N GLY A 158 2.48 -0.93 16.26
CA GLY A 158 3.01 -0.63 17.58
C GLY A 158 3.67 -1.87 18.18
N THR A 159 4.54 -1.70 19.19
CA THR A 159 5.28 -2.82 19.81
C THR A 159 4.39 -3.85 20.53
N ASP A 160 3.10 -3.54 20.68
CA ASP A 160 2.06 -4.33 21.33
C ASP A 160 1.05 -4.93 20.33
N ASP A 161 1.46 -5.09 19.07
CA ASP A 161 0.65 -5.61 17.95
C ASP A 161 -0.54 -4.72 17.52
N ARG A 162 -0.74 -3.58 18.17
CA ARG A 162 -1.73 -2.59 17.73
C ARG A 162 -1.34 -2.01 16.38
N ILE A 163 -2.34 -1.61 15.59
CA ILE A 163 -2.13 -0.87 14.35
C ILE A 163 -2.34 0.60 14.63
N ILE A 164 -1.30 1.40 14.47
CA ILE A 164 -1.34 2.86 14.54
C ILE A 164 -1.47 3.39 13.11
N PHE A 165 -2.41 4.29 12.85
CA PHE A 165 -2.69 4.80 11.50
C PHE A 165 -3.23 6.22 11.56
N THR A 166 -3.20 6.95 10.44
CA THR A 166 -3.89 8.23 10.32
C THR A 166 -5.28 8.04 9.74
N SER A 167 -6.25 8.81 10.22
CA SER A 167 -7.62 8.77 9.72
C SER A 167 -8.24 10.16 9.65
N ASP A 168 -9.21 10.33 8.76
CA ASP A 168 -10.10 11.51 8.69
C ASP A 168 -11.38 11.34 9.54
N ARG A 169 -11.47 10.27 10.35
CA ARG A 169 -12.55 10.04 11.31
C ARG A 169 -12.57 11.15 12.38
N PRO A 170 -13.68 11.88 12.61
CA PRO A 170 -13.81 12.77 13.76
C PRO A 170 -13.59 12.04 15.10
N ARG A 171 -13.17 12.73 16.17
CA ARG A 171 -12.75 12.12 17.44
C ARG A 171 -13.74 11.07 18.00
N ASP A 172 -15.03 11.33 17.92
CA ASP A 172 -16.08 10.42 18.37
C ASP A 172 -16.79 9.68 17.22
N GLY A 173 -16.35 9.91 15.97
CA GLY A 173 -16.89 9.29 14.78
C GLY A 173 -18.23 9.87 14.31
N GLN A 174 -18.65 11.03 14.82
CA GLN A 174 -19.87 11.70 14.39
C GLN A 174 -19.79 12.17 12.92
N ARG A 175 -20.69 11.68 12.07
CA ARG A 175 -20.63 11.93 10.62
C ARG A 175 -20.84 13.38 10.21
N HIS A 176 -21.63 14.14 10.97
CA HIS A 176 -21.93 15.53 10.63
C HIS A 176 -20.75 16.48 10.92
N LEU A 177 -19.71 15.99 11.60
CA LEU A 177 -18.45 16.70 11.81
C LEU A 177 -17.39 16.35 10.73
N TYR A 178 -17.75 15.52 9.75
CA TYR A 178 -16.87 15.11 8.66
C TYR A 178 -17.21 15.87 7.36
N PRO A 179 -16.21 16.28 6.57
CA PRO A 179 -14.77 16.19 6.85
C PRO A 179 -14.28 17.32 7.77
N GLN A 180 -13.18 17.06 8.47
CA GLN A 180 -12.38 18.12 9.08
C GLN A 180 -11.68 18.89 7.96
N LEU A 181 -11.65 20.22 8.05
CA LEU A 181 -10.96 21.09 7.09
C LEU A 181 -9.72 21.70 7.73
N ASP A 182 -8.70 21.98 6.92
CA ASP A 182 -7.56 22.79 7.33
C ASP A 182 -7.93 24.29 7.43
N GLU A 183 -7.09 25.06 8.12
CA GLU A 183 -7.33 26.48 8.37
C GLU A 183 -7.08 27.35 7.13
N TYR A 184 -6.18 26.93 6.23
CA TYR A 184 -5.65 27.79 5.18
C TYR A 184 -6.39 27.69 3.85
N GLU A 185 -6.78 26.50 3.43
CA GLU A 185 -7.35 26.23 2.11
C GLU A 185 -8.78 25.67 2.20
N GLU A 186 -9.29 25.50 3.42
CA GLU A 186 -10.53 24.76 3.72
C GLU A 186 -10.50 23.35 3.10
N ALA A 187 -9.31 22.78 2.92
CA ALA A 187 -9.12 21.50 2.28
C ALA A 187 -9.38 20.38 3.29
N PRO A 188 -10.04 19.27 2.89
CA PRO A 188 -10.19 18.12 3.77
C PRO A 188 -8.84 17.66 4.33
N THR A 189 -8.81 17.33 5.61
CA THR A 189 -7.61 16.86 6.30
C THR A 189 -7.89 15.67 7.21
N VAL A 190 -6.83 14.96 7.60
CA VAL A 190 -6.89 13.94 8.63
C VAL A 190 -7.11 14.59 10.00
N THR A 191 -7.77 13.87 10.90
CA THR A 191 -8.04 14.35 12.26
C THR A 191 -6.92 14.00 13.24
N GLY A 192 -6.09 13.02 12.90
CA GLY A 192 -4.93 12.65 13.71
C GLY A 192 -4.52 11.18 13.55
N LEU A 193 -3.78 10.71 14.55
CA LEU A 193 -3.37 9.32 14.71
C LEU A 193 -4.41 8.56 15.54
N TRP A 194 -4.62 7.31 15.16
CA TRP A 194 -5.54 6.37 15.76
C TRP A 194 -4.81 5.06 16.07
N SER A 195 -5.15 4.42 17.17
CA SER A 195 -4.57 3.15 17.61
C SER A 195 -5.64 2.09 17.73
N LEU A 196 -5.59 1.07 16.88
CA LEU A 196 -6.57 -0.01 16.81
C LEU A 196 -5.99 -1.34 17.27
N GLN A 197 -6.69 -1.99 18.19
CA GLN A 197 -6.56 -3.43 18.44
C GLN A 197 -7.56 -4.19 17.56
N ALA A 198 -7.09 -4.71 16.43
CA ALA A 198 -7.96 -5.31 15.42
C ALA A 198 -8.78 -6.51 15.93
N THR A 199 -8.30 -7.22 16.95
CA THR A 199 -8.94 -8.42 17.50
C THR A 199 -10.21 -8.15 18.30
N ASN A 200 -10.35 -6.98 18.92
CA ASN A 200 -11.50 -6.64 19.77
C ASN A 200 -12.13 -5.28 19.45
N GLY A 201 -11.54 -4.49 18.54
CA GLY A 201 -12.05 -3.19 18.13
C GLY A 201 -11.80 -2.06 19.11
N ASP A 202 -10.96 -2.26 20.12
CA ASP A 202 -10.50 -1.17 20.98
C ASP A 202 -9.73 -0.14 20.14
N LEU A 203 -10.28 1.07 20.07
CA LEU A 203 -9.87 2.16 19.19
C LEU A 203 -9.85 3.49 19.96
N PHE A 204 -8.71 4.19 19.94
CA PHE A 204 -8.56 5.53 20.53
C PHE A 204 -7.54 6.39 19.79
#